data_AF-A0A354MCT6-F1
#
_entry.id   AF-A0A354MCT6-F1
#
_cell.length_a   1.000
_cell.length_b   1.000
_cell.length_c   1.000
_cell.angle_alpha   90.00
_cell.angle_beta   90.00
_cell.angle_gamma   90.00
#
_symmetry.space_group_name_H-M   'P 1'
#
loop_
_entity.id
_entity.type
_entity.pdbx_description
1 polymer ?
#
loop_
_entity_poly.entity_id
_entity_poly.type
_entity_poly.pdbx_seq_one_letter_code
_entity_poly.pdbx_strand_id
1 'polypeptide(L)'
;MENASKALLMAGGVLLSIIIIGVVMFAYRGITSLQKEKDVGLSNAQVSKINEQIEKYTSKSVIYGSEVLSICNAIEDYSKKYPESDGYPEIQLKIKIKADGKENDVSLCFKDEYNTMQSLQNDYNKAVEIRNQNGKKMISNGKTIEELYGFLRTNTDEIQRYIELYEITDDLSTISLLLVRYEMYMNCINTFKEKKFKAEITHSETTGIIESVLIQPK
;
A
#
# COMPACT_ATOMS: atom_id res chain seq x y z
N MET A 1 42.67 -53.08 -40.99
CA MET A 1 41.30 -52.57 -41.19
C MET A 1 40.40 -52.69 -39.96
N GLU A 2 40.70 -53.60 -39.02
CA GLU A 2 39.91 -53.84 -37.80
C GLU A 2 39.84 -52.62 -36.84
N ASN A 3 40.93 -51.85 -36.71
CA ASN A 3 40.98 -50.66 -35.84
C ASN A 3 40.12 -49.50 -36.36
N ALA A 4 40.01 -49.34 -37.68
CA ALA A 4 39.15 -48.32 -38.28
C ALA A 4 37.66 -48.68 -38.08
N SER A 5 37.31 -49.97 -38.15
CA SER A 5 35.95 -50.45 -37.89
C SER A 5 35.57 -50.29 -36.41
N LYS A 6 36.48 -50.60 -35.48
CA LYS A 6 36.28 -50.35 -34.03
C LYS A 6 36.14 -48.87 -33.71
N ALA A 7 36.96 -48.02 -34.34
CA ALA A 7 36.85 -46.56 -34.20
C ALA A 7 35.53 -46.03 -34.77
N LEU A 8 35.06 -46.56 -35.90
CA LEU A 8 33.78 -46.19 -36.52
C LEU A 8 32.58 -46.60 -35.64
N LEU A 9 32.63 -47.79 -35.03
CA LEU A 9 31.63 -48.26 -34.07
C LEU A 9 31.59 -47.37 -32.80
N MET A 10 32.76 -47.01 -32.26
CA MET A 10 32.85 -46.09 -31.12
C MET A 10 32.37 -44.68 -31.48
N ALA A 11 32.72 -44.18 -32.67
CA ALA A 11 32.26 -42.88 -33.16
C ALA A 11 30.74 -42.84 -33.41
N GLY A 12 30.15 -43.93 -33.88
CA GLY A 12 28.71 -44.07 -34.06
C GLY A 12 27.93 -43.99 -32.74
N GLY A 13 28.43 -44.62 -31.68
CA GLY A 13 27.84 -44.52 -30.34
C GLY A 13 27.92 -43.12 -29.75
N VAL A 14 29.06 -42.44 -29.91
CA VAL A 14 29.24 -41.05 -29.44
C VAL A 14 28.36 -40.08 -30.23
N LEU A 15 28.27 -40.24 -31.55
CA LEU A 15 27.41 -39.42 -32.40
C LEU A 15 25.93 -39.57 -32.01
N LEU A 16 25.47 -40.81 -31.82
CA LEU A 16 24.11 -41.10 -31.38
C LEU A 16 23.80 -40.45 -30.02
N SER A 17 24.76 -40.49 -29.10
CA SER A 17 24.63 -39.85 -27.77
C SER A 17 24.47 -38.33 -27.88
N ILE A 18 25.25 -37.68 -28.75
CA ILE A 18 25.16 -36.23 -28.98
C ILE A 18 23.81 -35.84 -29.59
N ILE A 19 23.29 -36.66 -30.52
CA ILE A 19 21.97 -36.44 -31.12
C ILE A 19 20.87 -36.57 -30.05
N ILE A 20 20.91 -37.61 -29.22
CA ILE A 20 19.94 -37.81 -28.14
C ILE A 20 19.97 -36.62 -27.16
N ILE A 21 21.16 -36.19 -26.73
CA ILE A 21 21.32 -35.01 -25.85
C ILE A 21 20.78 -33.74 -26.52
N GLY A 22 21.05 -33.55 -27.82
CA GLY A 22 20.54 -32.42 -28.59
C GLY A 22 19.02 -32.39 -28.71
N VAL A 23 18.40 -33.55 -28.98
CA VAL A 23 16.93 -33.69 -29.04
C VAL A 23 16.31 -33.47 -27.66
N VAL A 24 16.93 -33.99 -26.59
CA VAL A 24 16.45 -33.76 -25.21
C VAL A 24 16.57 -32.28 -24.84
N MET A 25 17.68 -31.60 -25.16
CA MET A 25 17.80 -30.15 -24.93
C MET A 25 16.81 -29.34 -25.78
N PHE A 26 16.58 -29.73 -27.04
CA PHE A 26 15.61 -29.09 -27.91
C PHE A 26 14.17 -29.26 -27.39
N ALA A 27 13.82 -30.48 -26.94
CA ALA A 27 12.56 -30.76 -26.27
C ALA A 27 12.46 -30.01 -24.93
N TYR A 28 13.54 -29.87 -24.16
CA TYR A 28 13.56 -29.09 -22.91
C TYR A 28 13.37 -27.59 -23.19
N ARG A 29 13.95 -27.06 -24.27
CA ARG A 29 13.72 -25.68 -24.74
C ARG A 29 12.30 -25.50 -25.25
N GLY A 30 11.75 -26.49 -25.95
CA GLY A 30 10.35 -26.52 -26.38
C GLY A 30 9.38 -26.58 -25.20
N ILE A 31 9.64 -27.41 -24.18
CA ILE A 31 8.83 -27.52 -22.96
C ILE A 31 8.96 -26.25 -22.10
N THR A 32 10.14 -25.62 -22.03
CA THR A 32 10.31 -24.34 -21.33
C THR A 32 9.78 -23.14 -22.11
N SER A 33 9.73 -23.20 -23.46
CA SER A 33 9.04 -22.19 -24.28
C SER A 33 7.53 -22.38 -24.28
N LEU A 34 7.04 -23.62 -24.22
CA LEU A 34 5.62 -23.96 -24.04
C LEU A 34 5.16 -23.72 -22.59
N GLN A 35 6.06 -23.75 -21.59
CA GLN A 35 5.81 -23.20 -20.26
C GLN A 35 5.96 -21.67 -20.21
N LYS A 36 6.50 -21.02 -21.25
CA LYS A 36 6.52 -19.56 -21.41
C LYS A 36 5.34 -19.04 -22.22
N GLU A 37 4.65 -19.88 -22.97
CA GLU A 37 3.20 -19.78 -23.17
C GLU A 37 2.50 -20.23 -21.89
N LYS A 38 2.85 -19.62 -20.76
CA LYS A 38 2.02 -19.68 -19.57
C LYS A 38 0.74 -18.95 -19.94
N ASP A 39 -0.35 -19.68 -19.96
CA ASP A 39 -1.70 -19.17 -19.81
C ASP A 39 -1.68 -18.12 -18.67
N VAL A 40 -1.55 -16.84 -19.01
CA VAL A 40 -1.58 -15.71 -18.04
C VAL A 40 -2.98 -15.59 -17.41
N GLY A 41 -3.94 -16.38 -17.92
CA GLY A 41 -5.30 -16.48 -17.41
C GLY A 41 -5.32 -17.00 -15.97
N LEU A 42 -5.36 -16.07 -15.02
CA LEU A 42 -5.99 -16.34 -13.73
C LEU A 42 -7.33 -17.00 -13.99
N SER A 43 -7.64 -18.08 -13.27
CA SER A 43 -8.95 -18.70 -13.41
C SER A 43 -10.03 -17.67 -13.07
N ASN A 44 -11.23 -17.82 -13.66
CA ASN A 44 -12.34 -16.92 -13.36
C ASN A 44 -12.61 -16.81 -11.84
N ALA A 45 -12.37 -17.89 -11.08
CA ALA A 45 -12.46 -17.89 -9.62
C ALA A 45 -11.36 -17.05 -8.95
N GLN A 46 -10.14 -17.03 -9.48
CA GLN A 46 -9.06 -16.17 -9.01
C GLN A 46 -9.34 -14.70 -9.33
N VAL A 47 -9.78 -14.40 -10.56
CA VAL A 47 -10.18 -13.03 -10.96
C VAL A 47 -11.32 -12.52 -10.07
N SER A 48 -12.37 -13.32 -9.87
CA SER A 48 -13.47 -12.98 -8.95
C SER A 48 -12.97 -12.69 -7.55
N LYS A 49 -12.08 -13.53 -7.02
CA LYS A 49 -11.54 -13.34 -5.67
C LYS A 49 -10.69 -12.08 -5.53
N ILE A 50 -9.93 -11.71 -6.57
CA ILE A 50 -9.14 -10.47 -6.60
C ILE A 50 -10.10 -9.27 -6.62
N ASN A 51 -11.07 -9.28 -7.53
CA ASN A 51 -12.03 -8.20 -7.66
C ASN A 51 -12.85 -8.03 -6.37
N GLU A 52 -13.33 -9.11 -5.76
CA GLU A 52 -14.08 -9.09 -4.49
C GLU A 52 -13.33 -8.37 -3.36
N GLN A 53 -12.00 -8.47 -3.29
CA GLN A 53 -11.20 -7.81 -2.26
C GLN A 53 -11.25 -6.28 -2.36
N ILE A 54 -11.41 -5.74 -3.57
CA ILE A 54 -11.50 -4.30 -3.84
C ILE A 54 -12.98 -3.87 -3.87
N GLU A 55 -13.83 -4.62 -4.56
CA GLU A 55 -15.26 -4.38 -4.73
C GLU A 55 -16.03 -4.36 -3.41
N LYS A 56 -15.62 -5.15 -2.42
CA LYS A 56 -16.21 -5.12 -1.06
C LYS A 56 -16.25 -3.70 -0.47
N TYR A 57 -15.27 -2.88 -0.82
CA TYR A 57 -15.20 -1.49 -0.39
C TYR A 57 -15.85 -0.57 -1.42
N THR A 58 -15.52 -0.71 -2.71
CA THR A 58 -15.95 0.24 -3.75
C THR A 58 -17.43 0.13 -4.14
N SER A 59 -18.10 -1.00 -3.89
CA SER A 59 -19.53 -1.19 -4.15
C SER A 59 -20.44 -0.33 -3.25
N LYS A 60 -19.88 0.31 -2.23
CA LYS A 60 -20.63 1.19 -1.32
C LYS A 60 -20.82 2.56 -1.93
N SER A 61 -22.02 3.14 -1.77
CA SER A 61 -22.31 4.52 -2.20
C SER A 61 -21.51 5.58 -1.43
N VAL A 62 -20.95 5.20 -0.27
CA VAL A 62 -20.06 6.02 0.57
C VAL A 62 -18.98 5.09 1.09
N ILE A 63 -17.73 5.48 0.90
CA ILE A 63 -16.58 4.88 1.57
C ILE A 63 -15.92 5.92 2.47
N TYR A 64 -15.43 5.48 3.63
CA TYR A 64 -14.69 6.33 4.56
C TYR A 64 -13.19 6.32 4.25
N GLY A 65 -12.43 7.34 4.64
CA GLY A 65 -10.97 7.37 4.41
C GLY A 65 -10.22 6.19 5.02
N SER A 66 -10.73 5.61 6.11
CA SER A 66 -10.21 4.33 6.65
C SER A 66 -10.38 3.15 5.68
N GLU A 67 -11.45 3.13 4.89
CA GLU A 67 -11.69 2.13 3.85
C GLU A 67 -10.86 2.41 2.59
N VAL A 68 -10.58 3.69 2.29
CA VAL A 68 -9.61 4.07 1.24
C VAL A 68 -8.23 3.46 1.52
N LEU A 69 -7.77 3.49 2.77
CA LEU A 69 -6.52 2.82 3.16
C LEU A 69 -6.60 1.29 2.98
N SER A 70 -7.77 0.69 3.22
CA SER A 70 -7.98 -0.75 3.01
C SER A 70 -7.96 -1.11 1.52
N ILE A 71 -8.54 -0.28 0.65
CA ILE A 71 -8.44 -0.43 -0.81
C ILE A 71 -6.97 -0.34 -1.25
N CYS A 72 -6.21 0.62 -0.73
CA CYS A 72 -4.79 0.76 -1.02
C CYS A 72 -4.00 -0.52 -0.66
N ASN A 73 -4.27 -1.08 0.52
CA ASN A 73 -3.64 -2.33 0.96
C ASN A 73 -4.04 -3.52 0.08
N ALA A 74 -5.32 -3.62 -0.34
CA ALA A 74 -5.79 -4.69 -1.21
C ALA A 74 -5.11 -4.64 -2.59
N ILE A 75 -4.96 -3.45 -3.16
CA ILE A 75 -4.24 -3.23 -4.43
C ILE A 75 -2.75 -3.56 -4.26
N GLU A 76 -2.14 -3.23 -3.12
CA GLU A 76 -0.75 -3.59 -2.81
C GLU A 76 -0.54 -5.10 -2.71
N ASP A 77 -1.42 -5.79 -1.99
CA ASP A 77 -1.36 -7.25 -1.84
C ASP A 77 -1.54 -7.94 -3.19
N TYR A 78 -2.43 -7.42 -4.04
CA TYR A 78 -2.54 -7.86 -5.44
C TYR A 78 -1.22 -7.67 -6.19
N SER A 79 -0.67 -6.46 -6.20
CA SER A 79 0.54 -6.11 -6.96
C SER A 79 1.76 -6.92 -6.53
N LYS A 80 1.86 -7.27 -5.24
CA LYS A 80 2.93 -8.14 -4.71
C LYS A 80 2.75 -9.60 -5.14
N LYS A 81 1.51 -10.08 -5.22
CA LYS A 81 1.19 -11.48 -5.52
C LYS A 81 1.16 -11.75 -7.02
N TYR A 82 0.83 -10.74 -7.81
CA TYR A 82 0.65 -10.76 -9.25
C TYR A 82 1.41 -9.57 -9.85
N PRO A 83 2.76 -9.60 -9.83
CA PRO A 83 3.56 -8.49 -10.30
C PRO A 83 3.49 -8.36 -11.83
N GLU A 84 3.66 -7.13 -12.33
CA GLU A 84 3.70 -6.86 -13.77
C GLU A 84 4.84 -7.61 -14.47
N SER A 85 5.95 -7.87 -13.76
CA SER A 85 7.06 -8.70 -14.26
C SER A 85 6.64 -10.10 -14.69
N ASP A 86 5.54 -10.60 -14.12
CA ASP A 86 4.98 -11.92 -14.40
C ASP A 86 3.86 -11.86 -15.45
N GLY A 87 3.59 -10.68 -16.04
CA GLY A 87 2.61 -10.45 -17.09
C GLY A 87 1.21 -10.05 -16.60
N TYR A 88 1.04 -9.78 -15.31
CA TYR A 88 -0.24 -9.35 -14.73
C TYR A 88 -0.47 -7.84 -14.88
N PRO A 89 -1.70 -7.38 -15.14
CA PRO A 89 -1.97 -5.95 -15.32
C PRO A 89 -1.81 -5.19 -14.00
N GLU A 90 -1.15 -4.03 -14.04
CA GLU A 90 -1.11 -3.12 -12.89
C GLU A 90 -2.47 -2.43 -12.70
N ILE A 91 -2.93 -2.32 -11.45
CA ILE A 91 -4.14 -1.57 -11.12
C ILE A 91 -3.79 -0.10 -10.93
N GLN A 92 -4.29 0.76 -11.81
CA GLN A 92 -4.08 2.20 -11.73
C GLN A 92 -4.95 2.81 -10.63
N LEU A 93 -4.36 3.65 -9.77
CA LEU A 93 -5.05 4.27 -8.65
C LEU A 93 -4.97 5.78 -8.72
N LYS A 94 -6.11 6.46 -8.61
CA LYS A 94 -6.17 7.91 -8.41
C LYS A 94 -7.06 8.25 -7.22
N ILE A 95 -6.54 9.02 -6.27
CA ILE A 95 -7.25 9.43 -5.06
C ILE A 95 -7.24 10.94 -4.97
N LYS A 96 -8.41 11.57 -5.00
CA LYS A 96 -8.60 12.99 -4.69
C LYS A 96 -9.03 13.14 -3.23
N ILE A 97 -8.30 13.92 -2.45
CA ILE A 97 -8.64 14.26 -1.06
C ILE A 97 -9.50 15.51 -0.98
N LYS A 98 -9.22 16.50 -1.82
CA LYS A 98 -10.03 17.72 -1.93
C LYS A 98 -11.06 17.60 -3.04
N ALA A 99 -12.21 18.25 -2.84
CA ALA A 99 -13.18 18.43 -3.90
C ALA A 99 -12.75 19.61 -4.79
N ASP A 100 -13.15 19.59 -6.06
CA ASP A 100 -12.82 20.66 -6.99
C ASP A 100 -13.35 22.01 -6.47
N GLY A 101 -12.47 23.02 -6.40
CA GLY A 101 -12.80 24.35 -5.89
C GLY A 101 -12.93 24.49 -4.36
N LYS A 102 -12.58 23.45 -3.58
CA LYS A 102 -12.54 23.51 -2.11
C LYS A 102 -11.12 23.41 -1.56
N GLU A 103 -10.92 23.96 -0.38
CA GLU A 103 -9.69 23.76 0.40
C GLU A 103 -9.60 22.33 0.95
N ASN A 104 -8.37 21.90 1.17
CA ASN A 104 -8.06 20.62 1.78
C ASN A 104 -7.99 20.77 3.31
N ASP A 105 -9.07 20.35 3.97
CA ASP A 105 -9.27 20.32 5.42
C ASP A 105 -8.26 19.44 6.18
N VAL A 106 -7.49 18.63 5.47
CA VAL A 106 -6.45 17.76 6.04
C VAL A 106 -5.07 18.01 5.39
N SER A 107 -4.86 19.19 4.80
CA SER A 107 -3.61 19.62 4.15
C SER A 107 -2.36 19.54 5.05
N LEU A 108 -2.54 19.59 6.37
CA LEU A 108 -1.47 19.37 7.34
C LEU A 108 -0.81 17.98 7.19
N CYS A 109 -1.60 16.96 6.84
CA CYS A 109 -1.16 15.57 6.81
C CYS A 109 -1.20 14.94 5.42
N PHE A 110 -2.06 15.44 4.52
CA PHE A 110 -2.30 14.81 3.23
C PHE A 110 -2.29 15.83 2.11
N LYS A 111 -1.68 15.45 0.98
CA LYS A 111 -1.77 16.15 -0.30
C LYS A 111 -3.20 16.13 -0.84
N ASP A 112 -3.42 16.99 -1.83
CA ASP A 112 -4.70 17.12 -2.51
C ASP A 112 -5.07 15.89 -3.33
N GLU A 113 -4.07 15.24 -3.95
CA GLU A 113 -4.24 14.10 -4.84
C GLU A 113 -3.08 13.10 -4.72
N TYR A 114 -3.36 11.84 -5.00
CA TYR A 114 -2.39 10.75 -5.05
C TYR A 114 -2.62 9.86 -6.28
N ASN A 115 -1.53 9.43 -6.91
CA ASN A 115 -1.56 8.49 -8.05
C ASN A 115 -1.01 7.09 -7.68
N THR A 116 -0.60 6.91 -6.43
CA THR A 116 0.03 5.67 -5.96
C THR A 116 -0.41 5.42 -4.52
N MET A 117 -0.68 4.17 -4.16
CA MET A 117 -1.04 3.79 -2.80
C MET A 117 0.10 4.05 -1.81
N GLN A 118 1.36 3.83 -2.21
CA GLN A 118 2.52 4.06 -1.35
C GLN A 118 2.62 5.53 -0.93
N SER A 119 2.33 6.49 -1.81
CA SER A 119 2.39 7.91 -1.44
C SER A 119 1.33 8.28 -0.40
N LEU A 120 0.11 7.73 -0.47
CA LEU A 120 -0.92 7.99 0.54
C LEU A 120 -0.55 7.33 1.88
N GLN A 121 -0.11 6.06 1.84
CA GLN A 121 0.32 5.34 3.03
C GLN A 121 1.51 6.02 3.71
N ASN A 122 2.48 6.53 2.95
CA ASN A 122 3.63 7.25 3.49
C ASN A 122 3.20 8.52 4.23
N ASP A 123 2.32 9.32 3.65
CA ASP A 123 1.81 10.54 4.30
C ASP A 123 0.96 10.21 5.54
N TYR A 124 0.13 9.16 5.48
CA TYR A 124 -0.61 8.65 6.64
C TYR A 124 0.33 8.19 7.77
N ASN A 125 1.33 7.37 7.45
CA ASN A 125 2.30 6.84 8.41
C ASN A 125 3.12 7.96 9.03
N LYS A 126 3.55 8.94 8.24
CA LYS A 126 4.26 10.13 8.71
C LYS A 126 3.40 10.95 9.67
N ALA A 127 2.12 11.14 9.37
CA ALA A 127 1.20 11.85 10.27
C ALA A 127 1.02 11.09 11.60
N VAL A 128 0.85 9.77 11.55
CA VAL A 128 0.77 8.91 12.74
C VAL A 128 2.07 8.96 13.55
N GLU A 129 3.21 8.93 12.88
CA GLU A 129 4.51 9.02 13.54
C GLU A 129 4.66 10.35 14.27
N ILE A 130 4.39 11.48 13.61
CA ILE A 130 4.48 12.81 14.23
C ILE A 130 3.52 12.91 15.41
N ARG A 131 2.27 12.43 15.27
CA ARG A 131 1.32 12.37 16.40
C ARG A 131 1.91 11.56 17.57
N ASN A 132 2.46 10.38 17.31
CA ASN A 132 3.01 9.50 18.35
C ASN A 132 4.29 10.08 18.97
N GLN A 133 5.13 10.78 18.19
CA GLN A 133 6.29 11.48 18.70
C GLN A 133 5.85 12.54 19.71
N ASN A 134 4.91 13.43 19.33
CA ASN A 134 4.42 14.48 20.23
C ASN A 134 3.61 13.93 21.41
N GLY A 135 2.75 12.94 21.20
CA GLY A 135 1.83 12.42 22.21
C GLY A 135 2.41 11.35 23.13
N LYS A 136 3.07 10.34 22.56
CA LYS A 136 3.44 9.10 23.27
C LYS A 136 4.90 9.05 23.73
N LYS A 137 5.79 9.75 23.02
CA LYS A 137 7.23 9.74 23.33
C LYS A 137 7.66 10.92 24.21
N MET A 138 7.08 12.09 23.99
CA MET A 138 7.36 13.26 24.83
C MET A 138 6.70 13.10 26.20
N ILE A 139 7.46 13.39 27.24
CA ILE A 139 7.07 13.26 28.64
C ILE A 139 7.27 14.61 29.32
N SER A 140 6.30 15.02 30.12
CA SER A 140 6.40 16.16 31.04
C SER A 140 5.79 15.74 32.38
N ASN A 141 6.48 16.08 33.48
CA ASN A 141 6.09 15.68 34.84
C ASN A 141 5.74 14.18 34.98
N GLY A 142 6.56 13.32 34.36
CA GLY A 142 6.37 11.86 34.41
C GLY A 142 5.16 11.32 33.65
N LYS A 143 4.44 12.16 32.89
CA LYS A 143 3.30 11.78 32.04
C LYS A 143 3.60 12.04 30.57
N THR A 144 3.10 11.18 29.71
CA THR A 144 3.11 11.44 28.26
C THR A 144 2.19 12.61 27.93
N ILE A 145 2.48 13.33 26.85
CA ILE A 145 1.62 14.42 26.38
C ILE A 145 0.21 13.92 26.02
N GLU A 146 0.06 12.69 25.55
CA GLU A 146 -1.25 12.05 25.30
C GLU A 146 -2.05 11.91 26.60
N GLU A 147 -1.41 11.50 27.70
CA GLU A 147 -2.05 11.46 29.02
C GLU A 147 -2.40 12.85 29.52
N LEU A 148 -1.49 13.83 29.38
CA LEU A 148 -1.73 15.23 29.74
C LEU A 148 -2.91 15.82 28.97
N TYR A 149 -2.98 15.55 27.67
CA TYR A 149 -4.08 16.00 26.80
C TYR A 149 -5.43 15.47 27.27
N GLY A 150 -5.48 14.26 27.84
CA GLY A 150 -6.70 13.64 28.35
C GLY A 150 -7.45 14.49 29.39
N PHE A 151 -6.74 15.31 30.17
CA PHE A 151 -7.33 16.17 31.19
C PHE A 151 -7.09 17.67 30.97
N LEU A 152 -5.98 18.09 30.36
CA LEU A 152 -5.68 19.51 30.10
C LEU A 152 -6.21 20.02 28.76
N ARG A 153 -6.38 19.12 27.78
CA ARG A 153 -6.63 19.48 26.37
C ARG A 153 -5.55 20.45 25.87
N THR A 154 -5.95 21.51 25.18
CA THR A 154 -5.10 22.64 24.76
C THR A 154 -5.44 23.92 25.53
N ASN A 155 -6.04 23.80 26.72
CA ASN A 155 -6.45 24.94 27.54
C ASN A 155 -5.27 25.52 28.32
N THR A 156 -4.78 26.69 27.90
CA THR A 156 -3.64 27.38 28.50
C THR A 156 -3.79 27.63 30.01
N ASP A 157 -4.99 27.96 30.49
CA ASP A 157 -5.23 28.24 31.91
C ASP A 157 -5.16 26.97 32.77
N GLU A 158 -5.62 25.83 32.24
CA GLU A 158 -5.49 24.52 32.90
C GLU A 158 -4.03 24.05 32.90
N ILE A 159 -3.30 24.27 31.80
CA ILE A 159 -1.88 23.94 31.71
C ILE A 159 -1.07 24.77 32.71
N GLN A 160 -1.33 26.08 32.80
CA GLN A 160 -0.66 26.96 33.75
C GLN A 160 -0.91 26.51 35.20
N ARG A 161 -2.18 26.24 35.55
CA ARG A 161 -2.53 25.70 36.88
C ARG A 161 -1.84 24.39 37.18
N TYR A 162 -1.71 23.51 36.19
CA TYR A 162 -1.01 22.23 36.32
C TYR A 162 0.50 22.43 36.60
N ILE A 163 1.15 23.35 35.88
CA ILE A 163 2.57 23.69 36.10
C ILE A 163 2.79 24.23 37.51
N GLU A 164 1.95 25.18 37.95
CA GLU A 164 2.05 25.80 39.27
C GLU A 164 1.80 24.79 40.41
N LEU A 165 0.78 23.94 40.29
CA LEU A 165 0.39 23.00 41.33
C LEU A 165 1.46 21.92 41.60
N TYR A 166 2.18 21.50 40.55
CA TYR A 166 3.15 20.41 40.62
C TYR A 166 4.61 20.90 40.51
N GLU A 167 4.84 22.22 40.54
CA GLU A 167 6.17 22.84 40.44
C GLU A 167 6.98 22.30 39.24
N ILE A 168 6.30 22.17 38.08
CA ILE A 168 6.88 21.57 36.87
C ILE A 168 7.97 22.48 36.29
N THR A 169 9.11 21.90 35.93
CA THR A 169 10.26 22.64 35.38
C THR A 169 10.10 23.03 33.92
N ASP A 170 9.28 22.32 33.16
CA ASP A 170 8.97 22.62 31.76
C ASP A 170 8.15 23.91 31.67
N ASP A 171 8.47 24.78 30.70
CA ASP A 171 7.76 26.03 30.53
C ASP A 171 6.38 25.83 29.87
N LEU A 172 5.45 26.74 30.16
CA LEU A 172 4.09 26.74 29.62
C LEU A 172 4.06 26.63 28.10
N SER A 173 4.98 27.31 27.40
CA SER A 173 5.01 27.35 25.94
C SER A 173 5.37 25.99 25.36
N THR A 174 6.32 25.29 25.99
CA THR A 174 6.74 23.94 25.59
C THR A 174 5.60 22.93 25.73
N ILE A 175 4.95 22.88 26.89
CA ILE A 175 3.83 21.94 27.11
C ILE A 175 2.66 22.29 26.18
N SER A 176 2.32 23.57 26.05
CA SER A 176 1.25 24.03 25.16
C SER A 176 1.51 23.67 23.70
N LEU A 177 2.74 23.88 23.21
CA LEU A 177 3.12 23.53 21.84
C LEU A 177 2.96 22.02 21.58
N LEU A 178 3.41 21.18 22.51
CA LEU A 178 3.30 19.72 22.36
C LEU A 178 1.84 19.25 22.34
N LEU A 179 1.00 19.79 23.23
CA LEU A 179 -0.43 19.48 23.28
C LEU A 179 -1.15 19.92 22.00
N VAL A 180 -0.88 21.14 21.51
CA VAL A 180 -1.46 21.65 20.26
C VAL A 180 -1.01 20.81 19.07
N ARG A 181 0.28 20.48 18.95
CA ARG A 181 0.77 19.64 17.85
C ARG A 181 0.18 18.24 17.89
N TYR A 182 0.06 17.65 19.08
CA TYR A 182 -0.60 16.36 19.25
C TYR A 182 -2.06 16.42 18.80
N GLU A 183 -2.82 17.43 19.25
CA GLU A 183 -4.23 17.65 18.88
C GLU A 183 -4.38 17.84 17.37
N MET A 184 -3.56 18.69 16.74
CA MET A 184 -3.63 18.97 15.30
C MET A 184 -3.46 17.70 14.46
N TYR A 185 -2.43 16.89 14.73
CA TYR A 185 -2.22 15.65 13.97
C TYR A 185 -3.26 14.58 14.31
N MET A 186 -3.71 14.48 15.56
CA MET A 186 -4.81 13.60 15.95
C MET A 186 -6.08 13.93 15.17
N ASN A 187 -6.48 15.20 15.17
CA ASN A 187 -7.67 15.69 14.47
C ASN A 187 -7.53 15.48 12.97
N CYS A 188 -6.41 15.88 12.38
CA CYS A 188 -6.15 15.70 10.95
C CYS A 188 -6.28 14.23 10.48
N ILE A 189 -5.74 13.27 11.24
CA ILE A 189 -5.88 11.83 10.97
C ILE A 189 -7.35 11.38 11.10
N ASN A 190 -8.03 11.81 12.17
CA ASN A 190 -9.42 11.45 12.40
C ASN A 190 -10.36 12.02 11.32
N THR A 191 -10.18 13.30 10.97
CA THR A 191 -10.89 13.97 9.87
C THR A 191 -10.71 13.20 8.57
N PHE A 192 -9.48 12.80 8.21
CA PHE A 192 -9.27 11.97 7.02
C PHE A 192 -10.01 10.63 7.12
N LYS A 193 -9.89 9.91 8.25
CA LYS A 193 -10.52 8.59 8.43
C LYS A 193 -12.05 8.64 8.33
N GLU A 194 -12.65 9.73 8.77
CA GLU A 194 -14.11 9.97 8.76
C GLU A 194 -14.60 10.64 7.48
N LYS A 195 -13.68 11.17 6.66
CA LYS A 195 -14.02 11.79 5.38
C LYS A 195 -14.68 10.79 4.45
N LYS A 196 -15.72 11.26 3.75
CA LYS A 196 -16.56 10.46 2.86
C LYS A 196 -16.10 10.63 1.41
N PHE A 197 -15.97 9.50 0.73
CA PHE A 197 -15.58 9.41 -0.65
C PHE A 197 -16.58 8.54 -1.43
N LYS A 198 -16.48 8.61 -2.75
CA LYS A 198 -17.02 7.63 -3.69
C LYS A 198 -15.87 7.00 -4.46
N ALA A 199 -16.04 5.74 -4.83
CA ALA A 199 -15.10 5.02 -5.70
C ALA A 199 -15.78 4.65 -7.02
N GLU A 200 -15.04 4.78 -8.09
CA GLU A 200 -15.40 4.37 -9.44
C GLU A 200 -14.33 3.39 -9.92
N ILE A 201 -14.74 2.21 -10.37
CA ILE A 201 -13.84 1.15 -10.85
C ILE A 201 -14.07 0.90 -12.34
N THR A 202 -12.99 0.57 -13.05
CA THR A 202 -13.06 0.12 -14.44
C THR A 202 -12.38 -1.25 -14.53
N HIS A 203 -12.99 -2.16 -15.28
CA HIS A 203 -12.46 -3.50 -15.50
C HIS A 203 -11.76 -3.57 -16.86
N SER A 204 -10.66 -4.31 -16.93
CA SER A 204 -10.01 -4.65 -18.19
C SER A 204 -10.94 -5.49 -19.06
N GLU A 205 -11.20 -5.06 -20.29
CA GLU A 205 -11.98 -5.83 -21.27
C GLU A 205 -11.31 -7.16 -21.64
N THR A 206 -9.99 -7.28 -21.43
CA THR A 206 -9.21 -8.46 -21.79
C THR A 206 -9.10 -9.48 -20.65
N THR A 207 -8.91 -9.03 -19.41
CA THR A 207 -8.65 -9.92 -18.26
C THR A 207 -9.81 -10.01 -17.27
N GLY A 208 -10.77 -9.08 -17.31
CA GLY A 208 -11.85 -8.95 -16.32
C GLY A 208 -11.38 -8.46 -14.94
N ILE A 209 -10.08 -8.30 -14.72
CA ILE A 209 -9.49 -7.74 -13.50
C ILE A 209 -9.75 -6.23 -13.49
N ILE A 210 -9.93 -5.66 -12.30
CA ILE A 210 -9.98 -4.21 -12.12
C ILE A 210 -8.70 -3.57 -12.69
N GLU A 211 -8.86 -2.69 -13.67
CA GLU A 211 -7.78 -1.97 -14.33
C GLU A 211 -7.50 -0.63 -13.63
N SER A 212 -8.55 0.06 -13.17
CA SER A 212 -8.38 1.33 -12.49
C SER A 212 -9.41 1.57 -11.38
N VAL A 213 -8.98 2.32 -10.38
CA VAL A 213 -9.80 2.78 -9.24
C VAL A 213 -9.63 4.28 -9.09
N LEU A 214 -10.72 5.02 -9.24
CA LEU A 214 -10.81 6.45 -8.98
C LEU A 214 -11.56 6.69 -7.68
N ILE A 215 -10.91 7.31 -6.70
CA ILE A 215 -11.50 7.71 -5.42
C ILE A 215 -11.56 9.23 -5.37
N GLN A 216 -12.72 9.77 -5.02
CA GLN A 216 -12.91 11.22 -4.93
C GLN A 216 -13.91 11.60 -3.84
N PRO A 217 -13.86 12.82 -3.29
CA PRO A 217 -14.75 13.22 -2.20
C PRO A 217 -16.21 13.18 -2.65
N LYS A 218 -17.09 12.82 -1.71
CA LYS A 218 -18.53 12.80 -1.93
C LYS A 218 -19.17 14.18 -1.69
#